data_AF-A0A811V941-F1
#
_entry.id   AF-A0A811V941-F1
#
_cell.length_a   1.000
_cell.length_b   1.000
_cell.length_c   1.000
_cell.angle_alpha   90.00
_cell.angle_beta   90.00
_cell.angle_gamma   90.00
#
_symmetry.space_group_name_H-M   'P 1'
#
loop_
_entity.id
_entity.type
_entity.pdbx_description
1 polymer ?
#
loop_
_entity_poly.entity_id
_entity_poly.type
_entity_poly.pdbx_seq_one_letter_code
_entity_poly.pdbx_strand_id
1 'polypeptide(L)'
;MGAPRLHAYLRNEHPEIRSFLLDFDHRMYFFYHDYDYAWYNMCNNHFFDQAQHLQFEKFLKCEPNDKLLIFTDPPFGCRTEPIAGTLRQLTREYNKINKLPHTPLPIFWIFPYFSEHYIQQEMPHLHMCDYKVNYTNHKEYTDVGDKSRKLGSPVRVFTNIPLEVLHLPVEEAYKYCVQCERYTALENRHCNKCGKCPSKNGSTYRHCELCGCCVKPNYVHCKNCRRCTQAEEHNCEMYQANQRCWICQEKGHTEMNCEEWLNYCGASRLVYGQNDKVITCLICRKKGHNERNCKQRSKYLEEVTFMGVTELKFK
;
A
#
# COMPACT_ATOMS: atom_id res chain seq x y z
N MET A 1 9.98 -12.80 -9.56
CA MET A 1 9.65 -13.87 -8.58
C MET A 1 8.19 -14.24 -8.73
N GLY A 2 7.87 -15.52 -8.89
CA GLY A 2 6.48 -15.99 -9.02
C GLY A 2 5.72 -15.46 -10.23
N ALA A 3 6.44 -15.05 -11.29
CA ALA A 3 5.86 -14.37 -12.45
C ALA A 3 6.26 -15.03 -13.78
N PRO A 4 5.99 -16.34 -13.97
CA PRO A 4 6.47 -17.10 -15.13
C PRO A 4 5.95 -16.55 -16.46
N ARG A 5 4.71 -16.04 -16.50
CA ARG A 5 4.14 -15.44 -17.73
C ARG A 5 4.86 -14.16 -18.15
N LEU A 6 5.21 -13.30 -17.18
CA LEU A 6 5.96 -12.08 -17.47
C LEU A 6 7.37 -12.43 -17.94
N HIS A 7 8.03 -13.39 -17.30
CA HIS A 7 9.35 -13.86 -17.71
C HIS A 7 9.33 -14.38 -19.17
N ALA A 8 8.36 -15.22 -19.52
CA ALA A 8 8.20 -15.72 -20.89
C ALA A 8 7.93 -14.59 -21.90
N TYR A 9 7.06 -13.63 -21.55
CA TYR A 9 6.76 -12.47 -22.40
C TYR A 9 7.99 -11.61 -22.65
N LEU A 10 8.74 -11.27 -21.59
CA LEU A 10 9.97 -10.46 -21.73
C LEU A 10 11.00 -11.17 -22.62
N ARG A 11 11.20 -12.48 -22.43
CA ARG A 11 12.16 -13.23 -23.25
C ARG A 11 11.81 -13.28 -24.73
N ASN A 12 10.52 -13.37 -25.06
CA ASN A 12 10.06 -13.56 -26.44
C ASN A 12 9.88 -12.22 -27.16
N GLU A 13 9.29 -11.24 -26.48
CA GLU A 13 8.86 -9.97 -27.09
C GLU A 13 9.82 -8.80 -26.78
N HIS A 14 10.65 -8.92 -25.75
CA HIS A 14 11.58 -7.88 -25.29
C HIS A 14 12.99 -8.45 -24.97
N PRO A 15 13.68 -9.06 -25.94
CA PRO A 15 14.97 -9.72 -25.72
C PRO A 15 16.08 -8.78 -25.22
N GLU A 16 15.90 -7.46 -25.35
CA GLU A 16 16.77 -6.44 -24.78
C GLU A 16 16.69 -6.38 -23.24
N ILE A 17 15.62 -6.89 -22.63
CA ILE A 17 15.42 -6.94 -21.18
C ILE A 17 15.83 -8.32 -20.68
N ARG A 18 16.97 -8.38 -19.98
CA ARG A 18 17.40 -9.60 -19.28
C ARG A 18 16.43 -9.93 -18.13
N SER A 19 15.97 -11.18 -18.04
CA SER A 19 15.06 -11.64 -17.00
C SER A 19 15.57 -12.93 -16.36
N PHE A 20 15.39 -13.06 -15.04
CA PHE A 20 15.72 -14.26 -14.27
C PHE A 20 14.50 -14.67 -13.44
N LEU A 21 14.02 -15.90 -13.61
CA LEU A 21 12.81 -16.40 -12.96
C LEU A 21 13.13 -17.13 -11.66
N LEU A 22 12.73 -16.56 -10.53
CA LEU A 22 12.63 -17.27 -9.26
C LEU A 22 11.21 -17.79 -9.06
N ASP A 23 11.02 -19.11 -9.00
CA ASP A 23 9.69 -19.72 -8.83
C ASP A 23 9.73 -20.99 -7.97
N PHE A 24 8.64 -21.27 -7.27
CA PHE A 24 8.50 -22.47 -6.44
C PHE A 24 8.08 -23.70 -7.27
N ASP A 25 7.47 -23.47 -8.44
CA ASP A 25 7.06 -24.55 -9.33
C ASP A 25 8.28 -25.18 -10.01
N HIS A 26 8.71 -26.33 -9.49
CA HIS A 26 9.83 -27.11 -10.03
C HIS A 26 9.64 -27.50 -11.51
N ARG A 27 8.40 -27.52 -12.03
CA ARG A 27 8.14 -27.87 -13.44
C ARG A 27 8.77 -26.87 -14.40
N MET A 28 9.01 -25.63 -13.94
CA MET A 28 9.72 -24.60 -14.71
C MET A 28 11.15 -25.04 -15.09
N TYR A 29 11.75 -25.95 -14.33
CA TYR A 29 13.04 -26.56 -14.63
C TYR A 29 13.11 -27.20 -16.02
N PHE A 30 11.99 -27.76 -16.53
CA PHE A 30 11.96 -28.40 -17.85
C PHE A 30 11.87 -27.40 -19.01
N PHE A 31 11.62 -26.12 -18.74
CA PHE A 31 11.41 -25.09 -19.77
C PHE A 31 12.53 -24.06 -19.82
N TYR A 32 13.32 -23.94 -18.76
CA TYR A 32 14.31 -22.88 -18.56
C TYR A 32 15.66 -23.44 -18.15
N HIS A 33 16.71 -22.66 -18.35
CA HIS A 33 18.07 -23.06 -18.02
C HIS A 33 18.49 -22.44 -16.69
N ASP A 34 19.51 -23.01 -16.04
CA ASP A 34 19.98 -22.50 -14.74
C ASP A 34 20.47 -21.04 -14.77
N TYR A 35 20.80 -20.49 -15.95
CA TYR A 35 21.22 -19.09 -16.11
C TYR A 35 20.06 -18.09 -16.18
N ASP A 36 18.81 -18.56 -16.32
CA ASP A 36 17.61 -17.72 -16.39
C ASP A 36 16.46 -18.19 -15.47
N TYR A 37 16.68 -19.25 -14.68
CA TYR A 37 15.73 -19.78 -13.71
C TYR A 37 16.41 -20.32 -12.44
N ALA A 38 15.73 -20.21 -11.30
CA ALA A 38 16.05 -20.97 -10.10
C ALA A 38 14.79 -21.49 -9.38
N TRP A 39 14.86 -22.74 -8.93
CA TRP A 39 13.87 -23.30 -8.01
C TRP A 39 14.05 -22.64 -6.64
N TYR A 40 13.02 -21.89 -6.23
CA TYR A 40 13.15 -20.91 -5.17
C TYR A 40 11.87 -20.76 -4.34
N ASN A 41 12.01 -20.65 -3.02
CA ASN A 41 10.91 -20.34 -2.12
C ASN A 41 11.01 -18.89 -1.61
N MET A 42 10.08 -18.07 -2.10
CA MET A 42 9.99 -16.64 -1.75
C MET A 42 9.57 -16.35 -0.31
N CYS A 43 8.97 -17.29 0.42
CA CYS A 43 8.56 -17.05 1.81
C CYS A 43 9.72 -17.15 2.80
N ASN A 44 10.82 -17.81 2.44
CA ASN A 44 11.96 -18.01 3.33
C ASN A 44 13.32 -17.73 2.66
N ASN A 45 13.31 -17.11 1.48
CA ASN A 45 14.51 -16.80 0.69
C ASN A 45 15.40 -18.02 0.44
N HIS A 46 14.81 -19.17 0.14
CA HIS A 46 15.55 -20.43 -0.03
C HIS A 46 15.70 -20.83 -1.49
N PHE A 47 16.93 -21.03 -1.94
CA PHE A 47 17.28 -21.69 -3.20
C PHE A 47 17.42 -23.19 -2.96
N PHE A 48 16.73 -24.00 -3.76
CA PHE A 48 16.80 -25.46 -3.64
C PHE A 48 18.01 -26.07 -4.37
N ASP A 49 18.59 -25.33 -5.31
CA ASP A 49 19.79 -25.73 -6.05
C ASP A 49 20.88 -24.64 -5.95
N GLN A 50 22.09 -25.07 -5.57
CA GLN A 50 23.21 -24.17 -5.34
C GLN A 50 23.82 -23.63 -6.64
N ALA A 51 23.80 -24.39 -7.74
CA ALA A 51 24.29 -23.94 -9.02
C ALA A 51 23.39 -22.82 -9.57
N GLN A 52 22.08 -22.97 -9.44
CA GLN A 52 21.09 -21.93 -9.79
C GLN A 52 21.24 -20.68 -8.94
N HIS A 53 21.50 -20.84 -7.63
CA HIS A 53 21.80 -19.71 -6.76
C HIS A 53 23.04 -18.93 -7.22
N LEU A 54 24.12 -19.61 -7.60
CA LEU A 54 25.32 -18.96 -8.14
C LEU A 54 25.06 -18.22 -9.45
N GLN A 55 24.17 -18.73 -10.32
CA GLN A 55 23.77 -18.03 -11.54
C GLN A 55 22.92 -16.79 -11.22
N PHE A 56 22.04 -16.88 -10.23
CA PHE A 56 21.28 -15.73 -9.76
C PHE A 56 22.20 -14.63 -9.19
N GLU A 57 23.22 -14.97 -8.40
CA GLU A 57 24.20 -13.98 -7.92
C GLU A 57 24.94 -13.29 -9.07
N LYS A 58 25.28 -14.03 -10.14
CA LYS A 58 25.85 -13.43 -11.36
C LYS A 58 24.86 -12.50 -12.05
N PHE A 59 23.58 -12.87 -12.10
CA PHE A 59 22.52 -12.03 -12.66
C PHE A 59 22.32 -10.73 -11.87
N LEU A 60 22.43 -10.77 -10.54
CA LEU A 60 22.34 -9.59 -9.67
C LEU A 60 23.50 -8.60 -9.89
N LYS A 61 24.65 -9.07 -10.38
CA LYS A 61 25.78 -8.20 -10.70
C LYS A 61 25.45 -7.37 -11.93
N CYS A 62 25.38 -6.06 -11.73
CA CYS A 62 25.04 -5.06 -12.74
C CYS A 62 26.30 -4.34 -13.22
N GLU A 63 26.40 -4.10 -14.52
CA GLU A 63 27.37 -3.14 -15.06
C GLU A 63 26.93 -1.70 -14.74
N PRO A 64 27.80 -0.67 -14.84
CA PRO A 64 27.48 0.69 -14.39
C PRO A 64 26.20 1.33 -14.97
N ASN A 65 25.77 0.90 -16.16
CA ASN A 65 24.57 1.40 -16.84
C ASN A 65 23.36 0.46 -16.70
N ASP A 66 23.53 -0.72 -16.10
CA ASP A 66 22.45 -1.67 -15.90
C ASP A 66 21.51 -1.18 -14.80
N LYS A 67 20.23 -1.49 -14.98
CA LYS A 67 19.19 -1.22 -13.99
C LYS A 67 18.51 -2.53 -13.65
N LEU A 68 18.37 -2.80 -12.35
CA LEU A 68 17.69 -3.99 -11.85
C LEU A 68 16.36 -3.59 -11.19
N LEU A 69 15.32 -4.38 -11.45
CA LEU A 69 14.02 -4.26 -10.81
C LEU A 69 13.55 -5.65 -10.36
N ILE A 70 13.04 -5.75 -9.13
CA ILE A 70 12.35 -6.96 -8.68
C ILE A 70 10.88 -6.82 -9.03
N PHE A 71 10.39 -7.70 -9.89
CA PHE A 71 8.96 -7.93 -10.07
C PHE A 71 8.53 -9.15 -9.27
N THR A 72 7.51 -9.04 -8.43
CA THR A 72 6.99 -10.16 -7.64
C THR A 72 5.47 -10.23 -7.67
N ASP A 73 4.95 -11.42 -7.97
CA ASP A 73 3.53 -11.76 -7.93
C ASP A 73 3.31 -12.98 -7.01
N PRO A 74 3.43 -12.79 -5.68
CA PRO A 74 3.33 -13.87 -4.72
C PRO A 74 1.89 -14.38 -4.58
N PRO A 75 1.68 -15.64 -4.16
CA PRO A 75 0.34 -16.13 -3.84
C PRO A 75 -0.35 -15.24 -2.78
N PHE A 76 -1.59 -14.83 -3.01
CA PHE A 76 -2.27 -13.88 -2.12
C PHE A 76 -2.61 -14.41 -0.72
N GLY A 77 -2.57 -15.74 -0.54
CA GLY A 77 -2.68 -16.38 0.77
C GLY A 77 -1.40 -16.29 1.61
N CYS A 78 -0.28 -15.86 1.01
CA CYS A 78 0.96 -15.65 1.75
C CYS A 78 0.85 -14.42 2.64
N ARG A 79 1.42 -14.54 3.84
CA ARG A 79 1.63 -13.41 4.75
C ARG A 79 2.57 -12.37 4.10
N THR A 80 2.34 -11.10 4.36
CA THR A 80 3.18 -10.01 3.81
C THR A 80 4.55 -9.95 4.48
N GLU A 81 4.64 -10.33 5.76
CA GLU A 81 5.87 -10.22 6.55
C GLU A 81 7.02 -11.11 6.02
N PRO A 82 6.80 -12.40 5.68
CA PRO A 82 7.84 -13.23 5.07
C PRO A 82 8.29 -12.71 3.69
N ILE A 83 7.35 -12.30 2.83
CA ILE A 83 7.66 -11.77 1.49
C ILE A 83 8.48 -10.48 1.59
N ALA A 84 8.09 -9.56 2.48
CA ALA A 84 8.86 -8.35 2.74
C ALA A 84 10.26 -8.67 3.30
N GLY A 85 10.35 -9.67 4.18
CA GLY A 85 11.62 -10.21 4.67
C GLY A 85 12.55 -10.64 3.54
N THR A 86 12.03 -11.41 2.59
CA THR A 86 12.74 -11.83 1.39
C THR A 86 13.17 -10.66 0.51
N LEU A 87 12.27 -9.72 0.20
CA LEU A 87 12.61 -8.54 -0.61
C LEU A 87 13.72 -7.70 0.02
N ARG A 88 13.73 -7.55 1.36
CA ARG A 88 14.80 -6.87 2.09
C ARG A 88 16.12 -7.64 2.01
N GLN A 89 16.11 -8.97 2.08
CA GLN A 89 17.31 -9.79 1.93
C GLN A 89 17.89 -9.68 0.52
N LEU A 90 17.07 -9.84 -0.51
CA LEU A 90 17.50 -9.69 -1.91
C LEU A 90 18.07 -8.28 -2.19
N THR A 91 17.46 -7.23 -1.61
CA THR A 91 17.98 -5.87 -1.70
C THR A 91 19.37 -5.74 -1.05
N ARG A 92 19.60 -6.40 0.10
CA ARG A 92 20.91 -6.41 0.78
C ARG A 92 21.95 -7.19 -0.01
N GLU A 93 21.59 -8.34 -0.57
CA GLU A 93 22.45 -9.14 -1.44
C GLU A 93 22.85 -8.37 -2.69
N TYR A 94 21.89 -7.74 -3.37
CA TYR A 94 22.15 -6.85 -4.51
C TYR A 94 23.14 -5.73 -4.15
N ASN A 95 22.91 -5.01 -3.05
CA ASN A 95 23.81 -3.95 -2.59
C ASN A 95 25.22 -4.48 -2.28
N LYS A 96 25.32 -5.65 -1.64
CA LYS A 96 26.58 -6.30 -1.31
C LYS A 96 27.37 -6.69 -2.56
N ILE A 97 26.72 -7.35 -3.53
CA ILE A 97 27.33 -7.82 -4.78
C ILE A 97 27.85 -6.62 -5.60
N ASN A 98 27.08 -5.55 -5.66
CA ASN A 98 27.39 -4.36 -6.46
C ASN A 98 28.17 -3.29 -5.68
N LYS A 99 28.56 -3.56 -4.41
CA LYS A 99 29.27 -2.62 -3.52
C LYS A 99 28.58 -1.25 -3.40
N LEU A 100 27.25 -1.26 -3.39
CA LEU A 100 26.43 -0.04 -3.33
C LEU A 100 26.16 0.35 -1.86
N PRO A 101 26.14 1.66 -1.55
CA PRO A 101 25.78 2.13 -0.22
C PRO A 101 24.28 2.01 -0.01
N HIS A 102 23.82 1.05 0.82
CA HIS A 102 22.42 0.84 1.25
C HIS A 102 21.34 1.40 0.30
N THR A 103 21.46 1.10 -0.99
CA THR A 103 20.68 1.75 -2.04
C THR A 103 19.34 1.03 -2.18
N PRO A 104 18.21 1.74 -2.24
CA PRO A 104 16.92 1.11 -2.51
C PRO A 104 16.92 0.42 -3.88
N LEU A 105 16.58 -0.87 -3.91
CA LEU A 105 16.37 -1.60 -5.15
C LEU A 105 14.92 -1.35 -5.62
N PRO A 106 14.67 -0.96 -6.89
CA PRO A 106 13.32 -0.82 -7.42
C PRO A 106 12.51 -2.13 -7.32
N ILE A 107 11.29 -2.04 -6.79
CA ILE A 107 10.41 -3.19 -6.57
C ILE A 107 9.03 -2.90 -7.15
N PHE A 108 8.47 -3.85 -7.91
CA PHE A 108 7.06 -3.99 -8.21
C PHE A 108 6.52 -5.23 -7.51
N TRP A 109 5.70 -5.02 -6.47
CA TRP A 109 5.00 -6.06 -5.76
C TRP A 109 3.53 -6.03 -6.14
N ILE A 110 3.11 -7.04 -6.90
CA ILE A 110 1.74 -7.24 -7.35
C ILE A 110 0.95 -7.88 -6.21
N PHE A 111 -0.04 -7.18 -5.67
CA PHE A 111 -0.81 -7.68 -4.54
C PHE A 111 -2.19 -7.00 -4.42
N PRO A 112 -3.16 -7.58 -3.69
CA PRO A 112 -4.47 -6.94 -3.53
C PRO A 112 -4.42 -5.63 -2.74
N TYR A 113 -5.19 -4.61 -3.19
CA TYR A 113 -5.21 -3.28 -2.56
C TYR A 113 -5.61 -3.30 -1.08
N PHE A 114 -6.39 -4.29 -0.65
CA PHE A 114 -6.85 -4.38 0.74
C PHE A 114 -5.74 -4.78 1.71
N SER A 115 -4.61 -5.25 1.19
CA SER A 115 -3.41 -5.58 1.95
C SER A 115 -2.40 -4.43 2.06
N GLU A 116 -2.70 -3.26 1.49
CA GLU A 116 -1.81 -2.08 1.52
C GLU A 116 -1.33 -1.74 2.92
N HIS A 117 -2.20 -1.82 3.94
CA HIS A 117 -1.81 -1.52 5.32
C HIS A 117 -0.71 -2.46 5.82
N TYR A 118 -0.83 -3.76 5.56
CA TYR A 118 0.16 -4.76 5.96
C TYR A 118 1.47 -4.62 5.19
N ILE A 119 1.40 -4.29 3.89
CA ILE A 119 2.59 -3.99 3.09
C ILE A 119 3.30 -2.74 3.64
N GLN A 120 2.57 -1.67 3.94
CA GLN A 120 3.17 -0.43 4.46
C GLN A 120 3.72 -0.58 5.88
N GLN A 121 3.19 -1.50 6.69
CA GLN A 121 3.79 -1.83 7.99
C GLN A 121 5.18 -2.46 7.81
N GLU A 122 5.34 -3.32 6.82
CA GLU A 122 6.59 -4.04 6.57
C GLU A 122 7.59 -3.25 5.70
N MET A 123 7.09 -2.49 4.74
CA MET A 123 7.85 -1.71 3.77
C MET A 123 7.15 -0.35 3.56
N PRO A 124 7.33 0.63 4.48
CA PRO A 124 6.61 1.91 4.45
C PRO A 124 6.82 2.77 3.20
N HIS A 125 7.90 2.50 2.47
CA HIS A 125 8.29 3.18 1.24
C HIS A 125 7.62 2.58 -0.01
N LEU A 126 6.85 1.49 0.11
CA LEU A 126 6.03 0.97 -0.99
C LEU A 126 4.68 1.69 -1.03
N HIS A 127 4.45 2.40 -2.13
CA HIS A 127 3.20 3.09 -2.43
C HIS A 127 2.40 2.32 -3.49
N MET A 128 1.08 2.37 -3.35
CA MET A 128 0.17 1.71 -4.28
C MET A 128 -0.05 2.57 -5.53
N CYS A 129 0.23 2.00 -6.69
CA CYS A 129 -0.13 2.55 -8.00
C CYS A 129 -1.61 2.24 -8.31
N ASP A 130 -2.28 3.12 -9.05
CA ASP A 130 -3.68 2.96 -9.43
C ASP A 130 -3.91 1.88 -10.50
N TYR A 131 -2.85 1.39 -11.16
CA TYR A 131 -2.94 0.39 -12.22
C TYR A 131 -3.54 -0.93 -11.73
N LYS A 132 -4.62 -1.36 -12.38
CA LYS A 132 -5.38 -2.58 -12.11
C LYS A 132 -4.76 -3.74 -12.87
N VAL A 133 -4.10 -4.65 -12.16
CA VAL A 133 -3.52 -5.85 -12.78
C VAL A 133 -4.62 -6.90 -12.96
N ASN A 134 -4.86 -7.31 -14.21
CA ASN A 134 -5.89 -8.28 -14.57
C ASN A 134 -5.30 -9.67 -14.84
N TYR A 135 -5.97 -10.72 -14.34
CA TYR A 135 -5.59 -12.11 -14.58
C TYR A 135 -6.59 -12.77 -15.51
N THR A 136 -6.13 -13.32 -16.63
CA THR A 136 -7.02 -13.95 -17.62
C THR A 136 -7.84 -15.12 -17.06
N ASN A 137 -7.35 -15.80 -16.01
CA ASN A 137 -7.89 -17.09 -15.55
C ASN A 137 -8.33 -17.11 -14.07
N HIS A 138 -8.40 -15.96 -13.38
CA HIS A 138 -8.74 -15.96 -11.95
C HIS A 138 -10.22 -15.60 -11.70
N LYS A 139 -11.00 -16.52 -11.12
CA LYS A 139 -12.46 -16.38 -10.88
C LYS A 139 -12.84 -15.12 -10.08
N GLU A 140 -11.95 -14.65 -9.20
CA GLU A 140 -12.19 -13.48 -8.34
C GLU A 140 -11.35 -12.24 -8.70
N TYR A 141 -10.40 -12.34 -9.64
CA TYR A 141 -9.39 -11.31 -9.95
C TYR A 141 -9.28 -11.05 -11.45
N THR A 142 -10.44 -11.06 -12.13
CA THR A 142 -10.58 -10.77 -13.56
C THR A 142 -11.72 -9.77 -13.78
N ASP A 143 -11.53 -8.93 -14.80
CA ASP A 143 -12.53 -7.99 -15.31
C ASP A 143 -13.22 -8.51 -16.57
N VAL A 144 -12.95 -9.77 -16.97
CA VAL A 144 -13.43 -10.38 -18.21
C VAL A 144 -14.40 -11.52 -17.90
N GLY A 145 -15.59 -11.49 -18.54
CA GLY A 145 -16.62 -12.54 -18.48
C GLY A 145 -17.74 -12.31 -17.46
N ASP A 146 -18.73 -13.22 -17.41
CA ASP A 146 -19.97 -13.10 -16.61
C ASP A 146 -19.76 -13.01 -15.08
N LYS A 147 -18.52 -13.19 -14.61
CA LYS A 147 -18.10 -13.08 -13.20
C LYS A 147 -17.22 -11.85 -12.92
N SER A 148 -17.18 -10.89 -13.84
CA SER A 148 -16.42 -9.64 -13.71
C SER A 148 -16.82 -8.89 -12.43
N ARG A 149 -15.84 -8.40 -11.68
CA ARG A 149 -16.12 -7.47 -10.57
C ARG A 149 -16.55 -6.13 -11.16
N LYS A 150 -17.67 -5.58 -10.66
CA LYS A 150 -18.18 -4.25 -11.06
C LYS A 150 -17.17 -3.10 -10.93
N LEU A 151 -16.14 -3.27 -10.10
CA LEU A 151 -15.16 -2.22 -9.77
C LEU A 151 -13.73 -2.51 -10.28
N GLY A 152 -13.60 -3.52 -11.14
CA GLY A 152 -12.31 -3.94 -11.65
C GLY A 152 -11.58 -4.95 -10.75
N SER A 153 -10.40 -5.40 -11.20
CA SER A 153 -9.53 -6.28 -10.42
C SER A 153 -9.13 -5.58 -9.12
N PRO A 154 -9.03 -6.28 -7.98
CA PRO A 154 -8.52 -5.71 -6.73
C PRO A 154 -6.99 -5.70 -6.65
N VAL A 155 -6.30 -6.24 -7.66
CA VAL A 155 -4.84 -6.36 -7.64
C VAL A 155 -4.20 -5.09 -8.16
N ARG A 156 -3.18 -4.60 -7.45
CA ARG A 156 -2.45 -3.36 -7.73
C ARG A 156 -0.95 -3.62 -7.71
N VAL A 157 -0.19 -2.65 -8.22
CA VAL A 157 1.27 -2.61 -8.08
C VAL A 157 1.61 -1.79 -6.83
N PHE A 158 2.39 -2.37 -5.92
CA PHE A 158 3.04 -1.66 -4.82
C PHE A 158 4.51 -1.45 -5.16
N THR A 159 5.00 -0.21 -5.04
CA THR A 159 6.33 0.14 -5.51
C THR A 159 6.97 1.27 -4.72
N ASN A 160 8.31 1.25 -4.66
CA ASN A 160 9.13 2.34 -4.15
C ASN A 160 9.61 3.30 -5.24
N ILE A 161 9.22 3.05 -6.50
CA ILE A 161 9.42 3.99 -7.60
C ILE A 161 8.44 5.14 -7.40
N PRO A 162 8.87 6.41 -7.56
CA PRO A 162 7.98 7.56 -7.52
C PRO A 162 6.79 7.38 -8.47
N LEU A 163 5.56 7.60 -7.98
CA LEU A 163 4.36 7.34 -8.78
C LEU A 163 4.20 8.35 -9.92
N GLU A 164 4.89 9.48 -9.83
CA GLU A 164 4.92 10.57 -10.80
C GLU A 164 5.60 10.13 -12.11
N VAL A 165 6.53 9.17 -12.05
CA VAL A 165 7.24 8.66 -13.24
C VAL A 165 6.52 7.47 -13.90
N LEU A 166 5.45 6.96 -13.30
CA LEU A 166 4.67 5.85 -13.85
C LEU A 166 3.58 6.38 -14.78
N HIS A 167 3.73 6.14 -16.07
CA HIS A 167 2.72 6.46 -17.08
C HIS A 167 1.75 5.30 -17.23
N LEU A 168 0.46 5.57 -17.00
CA LEU A 168 -0.60 4.58 -17.18
C LEU A 168 -1.34 4.82 -18.51
N PRO A 169 -1.73 3.74 -19.22
CA PRO A 169 -2.31 3.83 -20.56
C PRO A 169 -3.66 4.55 -20.55
N VAL A 170 -3.80 5.64 -21.31
CA VAL A 170 -5.04 6.44 -21.36
C VAL A 170 -6.17 5.65 -22.04
N GLU A 171 -5.80 4.83 -23.02
CA GLU A 171 -6.64 3.89 -23.74
C GLU A 171 -7.30 2.84 -22.84
N GLU A 172 -6.73 2.54 -21.67
CA GLU A 172 -7.33 1.66 -20.66
C GLU A 172 -8.09 2.42 -19.57
N ALA A 173 -8.56 3.64 -19.86
CA ALA A 173 -9.29 4.50 -18.93
C ALA A 173 -8.47 4.92 -17.70
N TYR A 174 -7.23 5.37 -17.93
CA TYR A 174 -6.44 6.13 -16.96
C TYR A 174 -6.30 7.60 -17.40
N LYS A 175 -5.97 8.47 -16.45
CA LYS A 175 -5.77 9.91 -16.69
C LYS A 175 -4.65 10.47 -15.81
N TYR A 176 -4.01 11.52 -16.28
CA TYR A 176 -3.07 12.29 -15.47
C TYR A 176 -3.83 13.25 -14.52
N CYS A 177 -3.51 13.21 -13.23
CA CYS A 177 -4.04 14.16 -12.25
C CYS A 177 -2.98 15.23 -11.97
N VAL A 178 -3.17 16.44 -12.52
CA VAL A 178 -2.23 17.57 -12.37
C VAL A 178 -1.95 17.90 -10.90
N GLN A 179 -2.97 17.88 -10.04
CA GLN A 179 -2.80 18.24 -8.62
C GLN A 179 -2.05 17.18 -7.80
N CYS A 180 -2.01 15.94 -8.25
CA CYS A 180 -1.24 14.86 -7.62
C CYS A 180 0.02 14.49 -8.41
N GLU A 181 0.24 15.15 -9.55
CA GLU A 181 1.36 14.92 -10.47
C GLU A 181 1.58 13.47 -10.89
N ARG A 182 0.51 12.66 -10.97
CA ARG A 182 0.58 11.23 -11.28
C ARG A 182 -0.61 10.73 -12.08
N TYR A 183 -0.45 9.60 -12.75
CA TYR A 183 -1.55 8.90 -13.40
C TYR A 183 -2.45 8.20 -12.38
N THR A 184 -3.76 8.25 -12.63
CA THR A 184 -4.81 7.69 -11.78
C THR A 184 -5.90 7.05 -12.64
N ALA A 185 -6.69 6.15 -12.07
CA ALA A 185 -7.85 5.60 -12.78
C ALA A 185 -8.84 6.74 -13.14
N LEU A 186 -9.50 6.64 -14.30
CA LEU A 186 -10.41 7.68 -14.81
C LEU A 186 -11.51 8.04 -13.78
N GLU A 187 -12.04 7.03 -13.08
CA GLU A 187 -13.07 7.18 -12.05
C GLU A 187 -12.55 7.64 -10.68
N ASN A 188 -11.23 7.65 -10.47
CA ASN A 188 -10.61 8.20 -9.26
C ASN A 188 -10.66 9.73 -9.35
N ARG A 189 -11.53 10.35 -8.54
CA ARG A 189 -11.70 11.80 -8.52
C ARG A 189 -10.78 12.41 -7.47
N HIS A 190 -10.04 13.45 -7.85
CA HIS A 190 -9.25 14.22 -6.90
C HIS A 190 -10.19 14.88 -5.88
N CYS A 191 -9.85 14.78 -4.61
CA CYS A 191 -10.54 15.51 -3.55
C CYS A 191 -9.73 16.74 -3.14
N ASN A 192 -10.17 17.93 -3.55
CA ASN A 192 -9.50 19.20 -3.23
C ASN A 192 -9.33 19.43 -1.72
N LYS A 193 -10.26 18.92 -0.90
CA LYS A 193 -10.20 19.02 0.57
C LYS A 193 -9.12 18.14 1.18
N CYS A 194 -8.84 16.98 0.57
CA CYS A 194 -7.78 16.08 1.03
C CYS A 194 -6.46 16.25 0.28
N GLY A 195 -6.44 16.99 -0.84
CA GLY A 195 -5.27 17.15 -1.70
C GLY A 195 -4.81 15.85 -2.35
N LYS A 196 -5.71 14.88 -2.57
CA LYS A 196 -5.34 13.58 -3.16
C LYS A 196 -6.46 12.92 -3.96
N CYS A 197 -6.09 12.04 -4.87
CA CYS A 197 -6.97 11.03 -5.49
C CYS A 197 -7.11 9.82 -4.55
N PRO A 198 -8.24 9.67 -3.84
CA PRO A 198 -8.31 8.80 -2.65
C PRO A 198 -8.86 7.40 -2.93
N SER A 199 -9.40 7.14 -4.14
CA SER A 199 -9.94 5.83 -4.46
C SER A 199 -8.85 4.78 -4.45
N LYS A 200 -9.18 3.60 -3.90
CA LYS A 200 -8.29 2.43 -3.86
C LYS A 200 -8.88 1.24 -4.60
N ASN A 201 -10.20 1.08 -4.52
CA ASN A 201 -10.93 -0.08 -5.03
C ASN A 201 -11.67 0.19 -6.35
N GLY A 202 -11.40 1.29 -7.04
CA GLY A 202 -12.12 1.67 -8.26
C GLY A 202 -13.49 2.33 -8.04
N SER A 203 -13.94 2.52 -6.79
CA SER A 203 -15.15 3.32 -6.52
C SER A 203 -14.81 4.80 -6.37
N THR A 204 -15.69 5.71 -6.78
CA THR A 204 -15.49 7.14 -6.50
C THR A 204 -15.75 7.41 -5.02
N TYR A 205 -14.69 7.67 -4.26
CA TYR A 205 -14.78 7.98 -2.84
C TYR A 205 -15.40 9.37 -2.64
N ARG A 206 -16.10 9.54 -1.51
CA ARG A 206 -16.69 10.80 -1.11
C ARG A 206 -15.95 11.38 0.09
N HIS A 207 -15.81 12.70 0.13
CA HIS A 207 -15.30 13.37 1.33
C HIS A 207 -16.39 13.37 2.41
N CYS A 208 -16.04 12.94 3.62
CA CYS A 208 -16.93 13.08 4.77
C CYS A 208 -16.48 14.29 5.60
N GLU A 209 -17.29 15.34 5.63
CA GLU A 209 -17.01 16.57 6.41
C GLU A 209 -16.88 16.30 7.90
N LEU A 210 -17.56 15.28 8.43
CA LEU A 210 -17.53 14.90 9.83
C LEU A 210 -16.33 14.02 10.19
N CYS A 211 -15.66 13.43 9.20
CA CYS A 211 -14.39 12.73 9.40
C CYS A 211 -13.18 13.57 8.98
N GLY A 212 -13.36 14.59 8.13
CA GLY A 212 -12.27 15.31 7.48
C GLY A 212 -11.43 14.42 6.56
N CYS A 213 -12.01 13.36 5.99
CA CYS A 213 -11.30 12.44 5.09
C CYS A 213 -12.22 11.81 4.05
N CYS A 214 -11.62 11.27 2.98
CA CYS A 214 -12.34 10.55 1.94
C CYS A 214 -12.60 9.10 2.35
N VAL A 215 -13.82 8.65 2.09
CA VAL A 215 -14.33 7.34 2.48
C VAL A 215 -15.03 6.68 1.31
N LYS A 216 -15.19 5.34 1.37
CA LYS A 216 -15.94 4.59 0.37
C LYS A 216 -17.38 5.13 0.28
N PRO A 217 -18.01 5.10 -0.90
CA PRO A 217 -19.34 5.67 -1.10
C PRO A 217 -20.42 5.05 -0.20
N ASN A 218 -20.32 3.74 0.08
CA ASN A 218 -21.24 2.99 0.93
C ASN A 218 -20.97 3.14 2.44
N TYR A 219 -20.01 3.96 2.85
CA TYR A 219 -19.77 4.21 4.26
C TYR A 219 -20.60 5.40 4.73
N VAL A 220 -21.14 5.35 5.94
CA VAL A 220 -21.93 6.41 6.58
C VAL A 220 -21.25 6.83 7.88
N HIS A 221 -21.29 8.12 8.22
CA HIS A 221 -20.69 8.61 9.45
C HIS A 221 -21.53 8.20 10.66
N CYS A 222 -20.96 7.38 11.54
CA CYS A 222 -21.52 7.06 12.83
C CYS A 222 -21.06 8.08 13.87
N LYS A 223 -22.03 8.76 14.49
CA LYS A 223 -21.77 9.77 15.54
C LYS A 223 -21.07 9.16 16.75
N ASN A 224 -21.51 7.99 17.20
CA ASN A 224 -20.93 7.30 18.36
C ASN A 224 -19.48 6.90 18.11
N CYS A 225 -19.17 6.37 16.93
CA CYS A 225 -17.81 5.99 16.56
C CYS A 225 -16.95 7.19 16.13
N ARG A 226 -17.52 8.38 15.90
CA ARG A 226 -16.88 9.53 15.24
C ARG A 226 -16.10 9.15 13.96
N ARG A 227 -16.61 8.17 13.22
CA ARG A 227 -15.99 7.63 12.00
C ARG A 227 -17.05 7.22 10.99
N CYS A 228 -16.64 7.20 9.74
CA CYS A 228 -17.40 6.51 8.71
C CYS A 228 -17.22 5.01 8.85
N THR A 229 -18.34 4.31 8.95
CA THR A 229 -18.45 2.85 9.05
C THR A 229 -19.30 2.34 7.88
N GLN A 230 -19.40 1.02 7.71
CA GLN A 230 -20.32 0.44 6.73
C GLN A 230 -21.76 0.83 7.08
N ALA A 231 -22.58 1.09 6.06
CA ALA A 231 -23.96 1.54 6.24
C ALA A 231 -24.83 0.53 6.99
N GLU A 232 -24.57 -0.77 6.80
CA GLU A 232 -25.34 -1.86 7.39
C GLU A 232 -24.55 -2.50 8.54
N GLU A 233 -25.23 -2.74 9.67
CA GLU A 233 -24.83 -3.67 10.75
C GLU A 233 -23.45 -3.47 11.41
N HIS A 234 -22.97 -2.23 11.59
CA HIS A 234 -21.77 -2.03 12.42
C HIS A 234 -22.10 -1.99 13.92
N ASN A 235 -21.38 -2.79 14.72
CA ASN A 235 -21.42 -2.71 16.18
C ASN A 235 -20.44 -1.62 16.67
N CYS A 236 -20.96 -0.58 17.33
CA CYS A 236 -20.16 0.55 17.81
C CYS A 236 -19.07 0.13 18.81
N GLU A 237 -19.37 -0.78 19.74
CA GLU A 237 -18.44 -1.23 20.78
C GLU A 237 -17.26 -1.97 20.15
N MET A 238 -17.53 -2.95 19.28
CA MET A 238 -16.49 -3.67 18.56
C MET A 238 -15.64 -2.74 17.68
N TYR A 239 -16.27 -1.75 17.06
CA TYR A 239 -15.59 -0.83 16.19
C TYR A 239 -14.68 0.12 16.99
N GLN A 240 -15.18 0.71 18.08
CA GLN A 240 -14.40 1.55 18.98
C GLN A 240 -13.25 0.78 19.65
N ALA A 241 -13.45 -0.50 19.99
CA ALA A 241 -12.40 -1.37 20.53
C ALA A 241 -11.20 -1.52 19.58
N ASN A 242 -11.44 -1.51 18.27
CA ASN A 242 -10.40 -1.67 17.24
C ASN A 242 -9.92 -0.34 16.63
N GLN A 243 -10.59 0.77 16.93
CA GLN A 243 -10.16 2.09 16.48
C GLN A 243 -8.91 2.54 17.23
N ARG A 244 -8.05 3.27 16.52
CA ARG A 244 -6.96 4.05 17.12
C ARG A 244 -7.40 5.49 17.31
N CYS A 245 -7.20 6.00 18.52
CA CYS A 245 -7.38 7.41 18.83
C CYS A 245 -6.49 8.27 17.93
N TRP A 246 -7.07 9.29 17.30
CA TRP A 246 -6.35 10.22 16.46
C TRP A 246 -5.48 11.20 17.25
N ILE A 247 -5.56 11.22 18.58
CA ILE A 247 -4.70 12.05 19.43
C ILE A 247 -3.50 11.22 19.90
N CYS A 248 -3.72 10.19 20.73
CA CYS A 248 -2.64 9.39 21.33
C CYS A 248 -2.24 8.12 20.55
N GLN A 249 -2.96 7.75 19.47
CA GLN A 249 -2.72 6.52 18.68
C GLN A 249 -3.02 5.18 19.38
N GLU A 250 -3.38 5.20 20.67
CA GLU A 250 -3.80 4.00 21.39
C GLU A 250 -5.14 3.44 20.90
N LYS A 251 -5.29 2.12 21.03
CA LYS A 251 -6.50 1.41 20.63
C LYS A 251 -7.56 1.44 21.73
N GLY A 252 -8.82 1.28 21.35
CA GLY A 252 -9.90 0.98 22.28
C GLY A 252 -10.79 2.17 22.69
N HIS A 253 -10.51 3.37 22.19
CA HIS A 253 -11.30 4.55 22.51
C HIS A 253 -11.33 5.57 21.35
N THR A 254 -12.30 6.47 21.42
CA THR A 254 -12.39 7.65 20.52
C THR A 254 -11.68 8.84 21.16
N GLU A 255 -11.39 9.87 20.36
CA GLU A 255 -10.72 11.08 20.85
C GLU A 255 -11.50 11.81 21.97
N MET A 256 -12.82 11.58 22.07
CA MET A 256 -13.66 12.17 23.13
C MET A 256 -13.38 11.55 24.50
N ASN A 257 -12.93 10.30 24.52
CA ASN A 257 -12.66 9.51 25.71
C ASN A 257 -11.15 9.25 25.87
N CYS A 258 -10.31 10.09 25.28
CA CYS A 258 -8.86 9.97 25.40
C CYS A 258 -8.40 10.53 26.74
N GLU A 259 -8.09 9.64 27.69
CA GLU A 259 -7.67 10.03 29.05
C GLU A 259 -6.40 10.90 29.04
N GLU A 260 -5.42 10.54 28.23
CA GLU A 260 -4.18 11.31 28.09
C GLU A 260 -4.46 12.75 27.64
N TRP A 261 -5.37 12.92 26.67
CA TRP A 261 -5.76 14.25 26.21
C TRP A 261 -6.54 15.03 27.26
N LEU A 262 -7.48 14.38 27.95
CA LEU A 262 -8.28 15.01 29.02
C LEU A 262 -7.41 15.47 30.19
N ASN A 263 -6.41 14.67 30.56
CA ASN A 263 -5.43 15.02 31.59
C ASN A 263 -4.56 16.20 31.13
N TYR A 264 -4.16 16.22 29.86
CA TYR A 264 -3.33 17.27 29.27
C TYR A 264 -4.05 18.63 29.18
N CYS A 265 -5.28 18.67 28.64
CA CYS A 265 -5.98 19.93 28.39
C CYS A 265 -6.76 20.48 29.59
N GLY A 266 -6.78 19.75 30.72
CA GLY A 266 -7.69 19.98 31.84
C GLY A 266 -9.12 19.65 31.45
N ALA A 267 -9.87 19.01 32.36
CA ALA A 267 -11.16 18.31 32.18
C ALA A 267 -12.37 19.13 31.64
N SER A 268 -12.15 20.24 30.93
CA SER A 268 -13.14 20.89 30.09
C SER A 268 -13.50 19.98 28.91
N ARG A 269 -14.50 19.11 29.14
CA ARG A 269 -15.09 18.21 28.13
C ARG A 269 -15.30 18.98 26.83
N LEU A 270 -14.69 18.49 25.77
CA LEU A 270 -14.90 19.02 24.44
C LEU A 270 -16.33 18.69 24.02
N VAL A 271 -17.21 19.68 24.00
CA VAL A 271 -18.60 19.51 23.58
C VAL A 271 -18.63 19.59 22.06
N TYR A 272 -18.86 18.46 21.40
CA TYR A 272 -19.25 18.45 20.00
C TYR A 272 -20.71 18.92 19.92
N GLY A 273 -21.00 19.96 19.14
CA GLY A 273 -22.36 20.42 18.97
C GLY A 273 -23.20 19.34 18.29
N GLN A 274 -24.35 18.97 18.85
CA GLN A 274 -25.22 17.92 18.30
C GLN A 274 -25.66 18.18 16.84
N ASN A 275 -25.53 19.44 16.37
CA ASN A 275 -25.92 19.94 15.04
C ASN A 275 -24.74 20.28 14.10
N ASP A 276 -23.50 19.96 14.47
CA ASP A 276 -22.35 20.28 13.61
C ASP A 276 -22.39 19.46 12.31
N LYS A 277 -22.34 20.15 11.16
CA LYS A 277 -22.26 19.56 9.80
C LYS A 277 -20.82 19.28 9.35
N VAL A 278 -19.84 19.76 10.09
CA VAL A 278 -18.40 19.72 9.77
C VAL A 278 -17.63 19.37 11.03
N ILE A 279 -16.56 18.57 10.89
CA ILE A 279 -15.69 18.21 12.00
C ILE A 279 -15.04 19.43 12.65
N THR A 280 -15.07 19.47 13.97
CA THR A 280 -14.25 20.37 14.79
C THR A 280 -13.08 19.57 15.35
N CYS A 281 -11.86 20.00 15.06
CA CYS A 281 -10.64 19.39 15.57
C CYS A 281 -10.53 19.58 17.08
N LEU A 282 -10.40 18.52 17.85
CA LEU A 282 -10.27 18.59 19.30
C LEU A 282 -8.95 19.23 19.79
N ILE A 283 -7.89 19.16 18.98
CA ILE A 283 -6.58 19.74 19.33
C ILE A 283 -6.61 21.27 19.25
N CYS A 284 -7.08 21.83 18.13
CA CYS A 284 -7.00 23.27 17.88
C CYS A 284 -8.35 24.01 17.92
N ARG A 285 -9.46 23.28 18.13
CA ARG A 285 -10.84 23.80 18.16
C ARG A 285 -11.31 24.47 16.87
N LYS A 286 -10.62 24.25 15.74
CA LYS A 286 -11.02 24.77 14.42
C LYS A 286 -11.81 23.74 13.63
N LYS A 287 -12.74 24.22 12.78
CA LYS A 287 -13.56 23.39 11.90
C LYS A 287 -12.82 23.00 10.61
N GLY A 288 -13.25 21.91 9.98
CA GLY A 288 -12.86 21.51 8.61
C GLY A 288 -11.73 20.49 8.51
N HIS A 289 -11.18 20.01 9.63
CA HIS A 289 -10.17 18.95 9.64
C HIS A 289 -10.22 18.14 10.93
N ASN A 290 -9.74 16.91 10.88
CA ASN A 290 -9.61 16.05 12.05
C ASN A 290 -8.26 16.23 12.76
N GLU A 291 -8.12 15.59 13.90
CA GLU A 291 -6.96 15.62 14.79
C GLU A 291 -5.68 15.09 14.12
N ARG A 292 -5.79 14.17 13.16
CA ARG A 292 -4.64 13.69 12.36
C ARG A 292 -4.11 14.75 11.41
N ASN A 293 -5.00 15.54 10.81
CA ASN A 293 -4.67 16.55 9.81
C ASN A 293 -4.49 17.95 10.43
N CYS A 294 -4.36 18.04 11.76
CA CYS A 294 -4.25 19.31 12.46
C CYS A 294 -2.86 19.93 12.29
N LYS A 295 -2.78 21.12 11.67
CA LYS A 295 -1.52 21.88 11.54
C LYS A 295 -0.91 22.31 12.87
N GLN A 296 -1.70 22.32 13.95
CA GLN A 296 -1.22 22.66 15.29
C GLN A 296 -0.83 21.41 16.10
N ARG A 297 -0.98 20.21 15.53
CA ARG A 297 -0.70 18.93 16.21
C ARG A 297 0.70 18.89 16.82
N SER A 298 1.71 19.31 16.06
CA SER A 298 3.12 19.35 16.49
C SER A 298 3.43 20.32 17.64
N LYS A 299 2.48 21.21 17.98
CA LYS A 299 2.62 22.08 19.16
C LYS A 299 2.29 21.36 20.47
N TYR A 300 1.41 20.36 20.41
CA TYR A 300 0.93 19.61 21.56
C TYR A 300 1.55 18.23 21.66
N LEU A 301 1.90 17.66 20.50
CA LEU A 301 2.42 16.31 20.37
C LEU A 301 3.80 16.34 19.72
N GLU A 302 4.75 15.67 20.34
CA GLU A 302 6.00 15.26 19.71
C GLU A 302 5.79 13.89 19.07
N GLU A 303 5.86 13.85 17.74
CA GLU A 303 5.66 12.64 16.94
C GLU A 303 6.93 12.30 16.20
N VAL A 304 7.54 11.18 16.57
CA VAL A 304 8.72 10.64 15.88
C VAL A 304 8.28 9.39 15.17
N THR A 305 8.28 9.42 13.84
CA THR A 305 8.01 8.23 13.03
C THR A 305 9.31 7.69 12.48
N PHE A 306 9.69 6.49 12.91
CA PHE A 306 10.85 5.78 12.41
C PHE A 306 10.43 4.39 11.93
N MET A 307 10.72 4.07 10.66
CA MET A 307 10.39 2.79 10.03
C MET A 307 8.92 2.35 10.20
N GLY A 308 7.98 3.29 10.11
CA GLY A 308 6.54 2.98 10.22
C GLY A 308 6.03 2.84 11.66
N VAL A 309 6.91 2.95 12.65
CA VAL A 309 6.55 3.05 14.07
C VAL A 309 6.53 4.52 14.46
N THR A 310 5.37 4.99 14.90
CA THR A 310 5.21 6.35 15.43
C THR A 310 5.24 6.30 16.95
N GLU A 311 6.28 6.88 17.55
CA GLU A 311 6.30 7.23 18.96
C GLU A 311 5.67 8.61 19.15
N LEU A 312 4.85 8.75 20.18
CA LEU A 312 4.04 9.94 20.41
C LEU A 312 4.14 10.33 21.88
N LYS A 313 4.51 11.60 22.14
CA LYS A 313 4.60 12.16 23.49
C LYS A 313 3.89 13.51 23.55
N PHE A 314 3.15 13.76 24.64
CA PHE A 314 2.59 15.09 24.89
C PHE A 314 3.69 16.05 25.35
N LYS A 315 3.64 17.30 24.85
CA LYS A 315 4.63 18.34 25.13
C LYS A 315 4.30 19.20 26.33
#